data_AF-A0A7W9UH23-F1
#
_entry.id   AF-A0A7W9UH23-F1
#
_cell.length_a   1.000
_cell.length_b   1.000
_cell.length_c   1.000
_cell.angle_alpha   90.00
_cell.angle_beta   90.00
_cell.angle_gamma   90.00
#
_symmetry.space_group_name_H-M   'P 1'
#
loop_
_entity.id
_entity.type
_entity.pdbx_description
1 polymer ?
#
loop_
_entity_poly.entity_id
_entity_poly.type
_entity_poly.pdbx_seq_one_letter_code
_entity_poly.pdbx_strand_id
1 'polypeptide(L)'
;MKNVLCERLKHHPTESDEIERRQLPADAAQAIRDTARDIAVTIEDMPGSSARAATLTDPTLIGLVDARAARLPESVRTALRPPATSAGAAIVGRLPLDDGELGPTPRDWRQAAAWSGDPARRHASFQLDIAMLLLARCAGEPFGWQGQQDGRLVNNILPSPGHEHEQSGASSTTLLTPHTEDAFHPRRANLLILGCLRNPDRVGTTVSSVRQVRLDERQRRRLGEPTLPILPDVSYGNDFHRYPATPIATVGDEAGRPTLRYDPAYTPVEDADPEFREAYDRLGAELERVCRTAVLEPGDVLLVDNDVVVHGRVPFTPRYDGTDRWLKRVNLRLPRRRPAAEAAESGYGQETITPFDTKNVATQEVRHP
;
A
#
# COMPACT_ATOMS: atom_id res chain seq x y z
N MET A 1 8.39 -23.72 -18.62
CA MET A 1 9.66 -23.77 -19.37
C MET A 1 9.85 -22.42 -20.04
N LYS A 2 10.98 -21.75 -19.74
CA LYS A 2 11.44 -20.42 -20.22
C LYS A 2 10.62 -19.17 -19.80
N ASN A 3 11.08 -18.56 -18.71
CA ASN A 3 11.13 -17.11 -18.53
C ASN A 3 11.73 -16.47 -19.78
N VAL A 4 10.97 -15.64 -20.48
CA VAL A 4 11.50 -14.71 -21.48
C VAL A 4 10.83 -13.36 -21.25
N LEU A 5 11.53 -12.57 -20.42
CA LEU A 5 11.85 -11.16 -20.62
C LEU A 5 11.07 -10.43 -21.72
N CYS A 6 10.43 -9.36 -21.26
CA CYS A 6 9.89 -8.21 -21.98
C CYS A 6 10.70 -7.81 -23.23
N GLU A 7 10.51 -8.52 -24.35
CA GLU A 7 10.95 -8.08 -25.66
C GLU A 7 9.94 -8.53 -26.71
N ARG A 8 9.01 -7.63 -27.03
CA ARG A 8 8.54 -7.30 -28.39
C ARG A 8 7.20 -6.59 -28.28
N LEU A 9 7.22 -5.26 -28.33
CA LEU A 9 6.23 -4.43 -29.00
C LEU A 9 6.83 -3.02 -29.12
N LYS A 10 6.99 -2.53 -30.35
CA LYS A 10 7.57 -1.21 -30.68
C LYS A 10 6.60 -0.08 -30.32
N HIS A 11 6.20 0.03 -29.06
CA HIS A 11 5.59 1.25 -28.53
C HIS A 11 6.70 2.04 -27.86
N HIS A 12 7.04 3.20 -28.41
CA HIS A 12 7.88 4.16 -27.70
C HIS A 12 6.99 4.76 -26.61
N PRO A 13 7.21 4.47 -25.31
CA PRO A 13 6.42 5.06 -24.24
C PRO A 13 6.57 6.59 -24.30
N THR A 14 5.47 7.31 -24.10
CA THR A 14 5.51 8.75 -23.92
C THR A 14 5.89 9.08 -22.47
N GLU A 15 6.36 10.30 -22.16
CA GLU A 15 6.61 10.72 -20.77
C GLU A 15 5.37 10.54 -19.88
N SER A 16 4.16 10.66 -20.44
CA SER A 16 2.90 10.41 -19.73
C SER A 16 2.63 8.93 -19.43
N ASP A 17 3.41 8.00 -19.98
CA ASP A 17 3.29 6.56 -19.77
C ASP A 17 4.29 5.99 -18.76
N GLU A 18 5.23 6.82 -18.28
CA GLU A 18 6.24 6.42 -17.33
C GLU A 18 5.79 6.59 -15.87
N ILE A 19 6.46 5.85 -14.98
CA ILE A 19 6.34 6.08 -13.54
C ILE A 19 6.88 7.49 -13.28
N GLU A 20 6.02 8.34 -12.73
CA GLU A 20 6.37 9.73 -12.46
C GLU A 20 7.52 9.78 -11.44
N ARG A 21 8.54 10.60 -11.69
CA ARG A 21 9.65 10.80 -10.75
C ARG A 21 9.63 12.22 -10.22
N ARG A 22 9.60 12.35 -8.91
CA ARG A 22 9.58 13.64 -8.21
C ARG A 22 10.68 13.68 -7.16
N GLN A 23 11.08 14.89 -6.81
CA GLN A 23 12.04 15.13 -5.74
C GLN A 23 11.39 15.92 -4.61
N LEU A 24 11.68 15.53 -3.37
CA LEU A 24 11.50 16.35 -2.20
C LEU A 24 12.69 17.32 -2.11
N PRO A 25 12.44 18.62 -1.97
CA PRO A 25 13.49 19.57 -1.60
C PRO A 25 14.21 19.11 -0.33
N ALA A 26 15.53 19.27 -0.27
CA ALA A 26 16.35 18.72 0.82
C ALA A 26 15.95 19.29 2.20
N ASP A 27 15.61 20.58 2.26
CA ASP A 27 15.09 21.26 3.44
C ASP A 27 13.73 20.68 3.89
N ALA A 28 12.84 20.39 2.94
CA ALA A 28 11.55 19.77 3.21
C ALA A 28 11.70 18.32 3.69
N ALA A 29 12.61 17.55 3.08
CA ALA A 29 12.92 16.19 3.49
C ALA A 29 13.52 16.15 4.91
N GLN A 30 14.41 17.11 5.22
CA GLN A 30 14.99 17.28 6.55
C GLN A 30 13.92 17.70 7.58
N ALA A 31 13.03 18.63 7.22
CA ALA A 31 11.94 19.07 8.09
C ALA A 31 11.01 17.91 8.51
N ILE A 32 10.77 16.93 7.63
CA ILE A 32 10.02 15.72 7.97
C ILE A 32 10.75 14.90 9.03
N ARG A 33 12.06 14.68 8.87
CA ARG A 33 12.86 13.89 9.82
C ARG A 33 12.96 14.58 11.18
N ASP A 34 13.20 15.89 11.20
CA ASP A 34 13.27 16.66 12.45
C ASP A 34 11.91 16.69 13.16
N THR A 35 10.82 16.89 12.41
CA THR A 35 9.46 16.83 12.97
C THR A 35 9.13 15.43 13.52
N ALA A 36 9.55 14.37 12.83
CA ALA A 36 9.35 13.00 13.30
C ALA A 36 10.14 12.71 14.58
N ARG A 37 11.38 13.21 14.67
CA ARG A 37 12.20 13.14 15.89
C ARG A 37 11.54 13.87 17.05
N ASP A 38 11.06 15.09 16.84
CA ASP A 38 10.40 15.89 17.87
C ASP A 38 9.14 15.20 18.42
N ILE A 39 8.31 14.63 17.52
CA ILE A 39 7.13 13.86 17.93
C ILE A 39 7.56 12.61 18.71
N ALA A 40 8.58 11.88 18.24
CA ALA A 40 9.06 10.68 18.91
C ALA A 40 9.51 10.99 20.34
N VAL A 41 10.36 12.00 20.54
CA VAL A 41 10.82 12.45 21.87
C VAL A 41 9.63 12.83 22.76
N THR A 42 8.68 13.60 22.21
CA THR A 42 7.48 14.02 22.96
C THR A 42 6.67 12.82 23.46
N ILE A 43 6.49 11.79 22.63
CA ILE A 43 5.75 10.58 23.01
C ILE A 43 6.55 9.69 23.97
N GLU A 44 7.86 9.61 23.79
CA GLU A 44 8.75 8.77 24.61
C GLU A 44 8.82 9.23 26.06
N ASP A 45 8.72 10.55 26.30
CA ASP A 45 8.68 11.17 27.62
C ASP A 45 7.35 10.93 28.35
N MET A 46 6.32 10.40 27.67
CA MET A 46 5.00 10.14 28.28
C MET A 46 4.90 8.74 28.91
N PRO A 47 4.18 8.59 30.05
CA PRO A 47 3.96 7.29 30.69
C PRO A 47 3.20 6.31 29.78
N GLY A 48 3.74 5.13 29.51
CA GLY A 48 3.13 4.13 28.62
C GLY A 48 3.52 4.23 27.15
N SER A 49 4.62 4.92 26.82
CA SER A 49 5.11 5.13 25.45
C SER A 49 5.26 3.85 24.60
N SER A 50 5.68 2.73 25.22
CA SER A 50 5.77 1.43 24.52
C SER A 50 4.44 0.95 23.93
N ALA A 51 3.32 1.15 24.63
CA ALA A 51 2.00 0.77 24.13
C ALA A 51 1.55 1.69 22.99
N ARG A 52 1.89 2.98 23.05
CA ARG A 52 1.53 3.97 22.02
C ARG A 52 2.20 3.69 20.67
N ALA A 53 3.44 3.19 20.70
CA ALA A 53 4.20 2.87 19.50
C ALA A 53 3.84 1.49 18.87
N ALA A 54 3.09 0.65 19.59
CA ALA A 54 2.78 -0.71 19.18
C ALA A 54 1.73 -0.80 18.05
N THR A 55 0.78 0.13 17.99
CA THR A 55 -0.22 0.19 16.89
C THR A 55 -0.10 1.48 16.08
N LEU A 56 0.52 2.52 16.65
CA LEU A 56 0.57 3.88 16.11
C LEU A 56 -0.82 4.56 16.03
N THR A 57 -1.78 4.08 16.82
CA THR A 57 -3.16 4.58 16.84
C THR A 57 -3.50 5.42 18.08
N ASP A 58 -2.51 5.71 18.93
CA ASP A 58 -2.72 6.50 20.15
C ASP A 58 -3.22 7.92 19.79
N PRO A 59 -4.33 8.41 20.38
CA PRO A 59 -4.90 9.71 20.04
C PRO A 59 -3.92 10.89 20.19
N THR A 60 -2.97 10.82 21.14
CA THR A 60 -1.97 11.88 21.33
C THR A 60 -0.97 11.89 20.18
N LEU A 61 -0.47 10.71 19.80
CA LEU A 61 0.39 10.57 18.62
C LEU A 61 -0.31 11.07 17.35
N ILE A 62 -1.58 10.69 17.17
CA ILE A 62 -2.39 11.07 16.01
C ILE A 62 -2.59 12.58 15.96
N GLY A 63 -2.95 13.21 17.08
CA GLY A 63 -3.11 14.66 17.17
C GLY A 63 -1.79 15.41 16.89
N LEU A 64 -0.66 14.89 17.36
CA LEU A 64 0.65 15.46 17.06
C LEU A 64 0.99 15.33 15.57
N VAL A 65 0.80 14.16 14.96
CA VAL A 65 1.04 13.95 13.52
C VAL A 65 0.16 14.87 12.68
N ASP A 66 -1.14 14.96 12.97
CA ASP A 66 -2.08 15.79 12.22
C ASP A 66 -1.70 17.28 12.29
N ALA A 67 -1.46 17.79 13.49
CA ALA A 67 -1.09 19.19 13.70
C ALA A 67 0.26 19.55 13.07
N ARG A 68 1.25 18.63 13.12
CA ARG A 68 2.59 18.88 12.58
C ARG A 68 2.67 18.69 11.07
N ALA A 69 1.93 17.74 10.50
CA ALA A 69 1.83 17.57 9.05
C ALA A 69 1.26 18.81 8.36
N ALA A 70 0.30 19.50 8.99
CA ALA A 70 -0.25 20.75 8.47
C ALA A 70 0.81 21.86 8.33
N ARG A 71 1.84 21.85 9.19
CA ARG A 71 2.91 22.86 9.27
C ARG A 71 4.15 22.54 8.44
N LEU A 72 4.24 21.36 7.84
CA LEU A 72 5.33 21.02 6.93
C LEU A 72 5.32 21.91 5.68
N PRO A 73 6.47 22.12 5.02
CA PRO A 73 6.55 22.90 3.79
C PRO A 73 5.57 22.41 2.71
N GLU A 74 4.98 23.35 1.97
CA GLU A 74 4.00 23.03 0.90
C GLU A 74 4.58 22.12 -0.19
N SER A 75 5.90 22.18 -0.39
CA SER A 75 6.62 21.28 -1.30
C SER A 75 6.43 19.79 -0.96
N VAL A 76 6.21 19.43 0.31
CA VAL A 76 5.91 18.05 0.72
C VAL A 76 4.58 17.59 0.14
N ARG A 77 3.51 18.39 0.32
CA ARG A 77 2.18 18.10 -0.25
C ARG A 77 2.21 18.07 -1.77
N THR A 78 2.93 19.01 -2.38
CA THR A 78 3.12 19.06 -3.84
C THR A 78 3.83 17.80 -4.36
N ALA A 79 4.87 17.32 -3.67
CA ALA A 79 5.60 16.12 -4.05
C ALA A 79 4.76 14.84 -3.85
N LEU A 80 3.90 14.80 -2.83
CA LEU A 80 3.10 13.63 -2.46
C LEU A 80 1.69 13.58 -3.04
N ARG A 81 1.32 14.54 -3.90
CA ARG A 81 0.04 14.51 -4.62
C ARG A 81 -0.17 13.16 -5.33
N PRO A 82 -1.42 12.74 -5.59
CA PRO A 82 -1.66 11.52 -6.37
C PRO A 82 -0.91 11.51 -7.73
N PRO A 83 -0.48 10.35 -8.23
CA PRO A 83 0.14 10.22 -9.54
C PRO A 83 -0.72 10.83 -10.65
N ALA A 84 -0.11 11.62 -11.54
CA ALA A 84 -0.84 12.30 -12.61
C ALA A 84 -0.73 11.59 -13.97
N THR A 85 0.28 10.73 -14.14
CA THR A 85 0.54 10.00 -15.39
C THR A 85 -0.43 8.83 -15.58
N SER A 86 -0.48 8.29 -16.80
CA SER A 86 -1.29 7.11 -17.12
C SER A 86 -0.75 5.85 -16.44
N ALA A 87 0.51 5.86 -15.97
CA ALA A 87 1.09 4.79 -15.17
C ALA A 87 0.46 4.65 -13.78
N GLY A 88 -0.20 5.69 -13.26
CA GLY A 88 -0.86 5.66 -11.96
C GLY A 88 0.08 5.46 -10.77
N ALA A 89 1.39 5.67 -10.95
CA ALA A 89 2.41 5.51 -9.91
C ALA A 89 3.44 6.65 -9.96
N ALA A 90 3.98 7.02 -8.80
CA ALA A 90 5.03 8.03 -8.68
C ALA A 90 6.09 7.64 -7.65
N ILE A 91 7.36 7.81 -7.98
CA ILE A 91 8.49 7.69 -7.03
C ILE A 91 8.90 9.08 -6.60
N VAL A 92 8.91 9.32 -5.29
CA VAL A 92 9.33 10.56 -4.65
C VAL A 92 10.61 10.28 -3.87
N GLY A 93 11.72 10.86 -4.32
CA GLY A 93 13.01 10.75 -3.65
C GLY A 93 13.44 12.07 -3.00
N ARG A 94 14.25 12.10 -1.94
CA ARG A 94 14.42 11.05 -0.92
C ARG A 94 14.35 11.67 0.46
N LEU A 95 13.82 10.92 1.42
CA LEU A 95 14.10 11.19 2.82
C LEU A 95 15.57 10.89 3.13
N PRO A 96 16.26 11.71 3.94
CA PRO A 96 17.59 11.38 4.41
C PRO A 96 17.50 10.16 5.34
N LEU A 97 18.16 9.08 4.93
CA LEU A 97 18.16 7.80 5.59
C LEU A 97 19.57 7.18 5.54
N ASP A 98 20.08 6.75 6.70
CA ASP A 98 21.34 6.03 6.81
C ASP A 98 21.09 4.58 7.23
N ASP A 99 21.72 3.61 6.56
CA ASP A 99 21.56 2.18 6.88
C ASP A 99 21.94 1.87 8.35
N GLY A 100 22.95 2.57 8.87
CA GLY A 100 23.42 2.42 10.25
C GLY A 100 22.39 2.87 11.29
N GLU A 101 21.45 3.75 10.92
CA GLU A 101 20.38 4.17 11.83
C GLU A 101 19.25 3.13 11.90
N LEU A 102 19.06 2.30 10.88
CA LEU A 102 17.98 1.33 10.80
C LEU A 102 18.17 0.12 11.75
N GLY A 103 19.43 -0.24 12.01
CA GLY A 103 19.77 -1.55 12.56
C GLY A 103 19.46 -2.70 11.57
N PRO A 104 19.52 -3.96 12.03
CA PRO A 104 19.21 -5.10 11.18
C PRO A 104 17.73 -5.09 10.76
N THR A 105 17.44 -5.54 9.54
CA THR A 105 16.08 -5.86 9.11
C THR A 105 15.47 -6.90 10.08
N PRO A 106 14.31 -6.63 10.69
CA PRO A 106 13.64 -7.58 11.57
C PRO A 106 13.31 -8.90 10.88
N ARG A 107 13.22 -9.99 11.65
CA ARG A 107 12.86 -11.33 11.16
C ARG A 107 11.43 -11.40 10.63
N ASP A 108 10.52 -10.66 11.26
CA ASP A 108 9.11 -10.57 10.90
C ASP A 108 8.56 -9.20 11.33
N TRP A 109 7.31 -8.93 10.96
CA TRP A 109 6.67 -7.66 11.32
C TRP A 109 6.38 -7.53 12.82
N ARG A 110 6.21 -8.64 13.56
CA ARG A 110 5.94 -8.62 15.01
C ARG A 110 7.17 -8.14 15.77
N GLN A 111 8.35 -8.60 15.36
CA GLN A 111 9.62 -8.10 15.87
C GLN A 111 9.82 -6.63 15.53
N ALA A 112 9.52 -6.21 14.29
CA ALA A 112 9.58 -4.80 13.91
C ALA A 112 8.66 -3.93 14.78
N ALA A 113 7.43 -4.37 15.01
CA ALA A 113 6.44 -3.69 15.84
C ALA A 113 6.87 -3.61 17.31
N ALA A 114 7.40 -4.72 17.86
CA ALA A 114 7.93 -4.76 19.21
C ALA A 114 9.12 -3.81 19.40
N TRP A 115 10.01 -3.70 18.42
CA TRP A 115 11.13 -2.76 18.48
C TRP A 115 10.71 -1.30 18.48
N SER A 116 9.63 -0.92 17.78
CA SER A 116 9.06 0.42 17.89
C SER A 116 8.58 0.74 19.33
N GLY A 117 8.25 -0.28 20.13
CA GLY A 117 7.89 -0.12 21.55
C GLY A 117 9.04 -0.30 22.55
N ASP A 118 10.16 -0.92 22.15
CA ASP A 118 11.31 -1.25 23.01
C ASP A 118 12.17 0.00 23.30
N PRO A 119 12.28 0.48 24.55
CA PRO A 119 13.10 1.66 24.87
C PRO A 119 14.55 1.60 24.38
N ALA A 120 15.14 0.41 24.26
CA ALA A 120 16.52 0.24 23.82
C ALA A 120 16.69 0.29 22.29
N ARG A 121 15.61 0.10 21.52
CA ARG A 121 15.65 -0.05 20.04
C ARG A 121 14.70 0.88 19.28
N ARG A 122 13.75 1.52 19.98
CA ARG A 122 12.64 2.26 19.39
C ARG A 122 13.03 3.52 18.66
N HIS A 123 14.11 4.20 19.05
CA HIS A 123 14.44 5.52 18.52
C HIS A 123 14.43 5.58 16.99
N ALA A 124 15.06 4.64 16.30
CA ALA A 124 15.09 4.67 14.84
C ALA A 124 13.78 4.19 14.19
N SER A 125 13.29 3.01 14.58
CA SER A 125 12.09 2.42 13.96
C SER A 125 10.85 3.29 14.18
N PHE A 126 10.67 3.84 15.38
CA PHE A 126 9.52 4.67 15.71
C PHE A 126 9.58 6.05 15.02
N GLN A 127 10.76 6.68 14.95
CA GLN A 127 10.92 7.92 14.17
C GLN A 127 10.62 7.71 12.68
N LEU A 128 10.98 6.55 12.12
CA LEU A 128 10.65 6.21 10.73
C LEU A 128 9.16 5.95 10.55
N ASP A 129 8.50 5.26 11.49
CA ASP A 129 7.05 5.08 11.48
C ASP A 129 6.34 6.45 11.50
N ILE A 130 6.80 7.40 12.32
CA ILE A 130 6.25 8.77 12.37
C ILE A 130 6.51 9.53 11.07
N ALA A 131 7.72 9.44 10.51
CA ALA A 131 8.04 10.07 9.23
C ALA A 131 7.11 9.56 8.11
N MET A 132 6.83 8.25 8.08
CA MET A 132 5.86 7.66 7.15
C MET A 132 4.44 8.19 7.39
N LEU A 133 4.00 8.34 8.64
CA LEU A 133 2.69 8.93 8.95
C LEU A 133 2.60 10.40 8.55
N LEU A 134 3.66 11.20 8.73
CA LEU A 134 3.70 12.60 8.29
C LEU A 134 3.58 12.71 6.76
N LEU A 135 4.35 11.92 6.01
CA LEU A 135 4.23 11.83 4.55
C LEU A 135 2.81 11.43 4.14
N ALA A 136 2.30 10.33 4.73
CA ALA A 136 0.97 9.81 4.45
C ALA A 136 -0.12 10.85 4.74
N ARG A 137 0.00 11.59 5.84
CA ARG A 137 -0.96 12.63 6.22
C ARG A 137 -0.91 13.85 5.31
N CYS A 138 0.25 14.19 4.74
CA CYS A 138 0.35 15.19 3.68
C CYS A 138 -0.28 14.74 2.35
N ALA A 139 -0.34 13.43 2.08
CA ALA A 139 -0.91 12.87 0.85
C ALA A 139 -2.43 12.63 0.94
N GLY A 140 -2.95 12.29 2.12
CA GLY A 140 -4.34 11.91 2.33
C GLY A 140 -4.66 11.61 3.79
N GLU A 141 -5.61 10.70 4.02
CA GLU A 141 -5.99 10.25 5.36
C GLU A 141 -5.50 8.82 5.61
N PRO A 142 -4.48 8.64 6.48
CA PRO A 142 -3.97 7.31 6.83
C PRO A 142 -5.00 6.46 7.57
N PHE A 143 -5.06 5.18 7.23
CA PHE A 143 -5.87 4.19 7.95
C PHE A 143 -5.18 2.82 7.98
N GLY A 144 -5.62 1.97 8.89
CA GLY A 144 -5.16 0.58 9.01
C GLY A 144 -6.31 -0.43 8.87
N TRP A 145 -5.96 -1.70 8.91
CA TRP A 145 -6.92 -2.81 8.92
C TRP A 145 -6.73 -3.65 10.17
N GLN A 146 -7.81 -3.95 10.88
CA GLN A 146 -7.75 -4.76 12.10
C GLN A 146 -7.05 -6.12 11.85
N GLY A 147 -7.30 -6.74 10.69
CA GLY A 147 -6.69 -8.01 10.30
C GLY A 147 -5.21 -7.93 9.87
N GLN A 148 -4.68 -6.74 9.55
CA GLN A 148 -3.31 -6.61 9.05
C GLN A 148 -2.37 -6.06 10.13
N GLN A 149 -1.37 -6.86 10.50
CA GLN A 149 -0.33 -6.51 11.47
C GLN A 149 -0.88 -5.91 12.77
N ASP A 150 -1.88 -6.57 13.35
CA ASP A 150 -2.60 -6.16 14.58
C ASP A 150 -3.12 -4.71 14.53
N GLY A 151 -3.59 -4.26 13.36
CA GLY A 151 -4.18 -2.93 13.21
C GLY A 151 -3.19 -1.78 13.05
N ARG A 152 -1.90 -2.06 12.85
CA ARG A 152 -0.90 -1.00 12.67
C ARG A 152 -1.19 -0.12 11.47
N LEU A 153 -1.04 1.20 11.66
CA LEU A 153 -1.16 2.18 10.56
C LEU A 153 0.02 2.15 9.59
N VAL A 154 1.21 1.82 10.10
CA VAL A 154 2.42 1.64 9.30
C VAL A 154 2.82 0.18 9.38
N ASN A 155 2.67 -0.51 8.25
CA ASN A 155 2.98 -1.94 8.14
C ASN A 155 4.42 -2.14 7.67
N ASN A 156 5.03 -3.24 8.09
CA ASN A 156 6.37 -3.65 7.65
C ASN A 156 6.27 -4.68 6.53
N ILE A 157 6.97 -4.45 5.42
CA ILE A 157 7.11 -5.39 4.32
C ILE A 157 8.57 -5.84 4.30
N LEU A 158 8.80 -7.08 4.71
CA LEU A 158 10.11 -7.71 4.79
C LEU A 158 9.93 -9.24 4.66
N PRO A 159 10.91 -9.96 4.10
CA PRO A 159 10.81 -11.40 3.95
C PRO A 159 10.78 -12.05 5.34
N SER A 160 9.81 -12.94 5.59
CA SER A 160 9.68 -13.62 6.88
C SER A 160 9.87 -15.13 6.71
N PRO A 161 10.78 -15.77 7.47
CA PRO A 161 11.02 -17.21 7.37
C PRO A 161 9.74 -18.02 7.56
N GLY A 162 9.48 -18.97 6.65
CA GLY A 162 8.27 -19.81 6.65
C GLY A 162 7.10 -19.27 5.82
N HIS A 163 7.22 -18.06 5.27
CA HIS A 163 6.20 -17.40 4.45
C HIS A 163 6.61 -17.26 2.97
N GLU A 164 7.68 -17.93 2.54
CA GLU A 164 8.37 -17.71 1.26
C GLU A 164 7.46 -17.82 0.03
N HIS A 165 6.42 -18.67 0.12
CA HIS A 165 5.52 -19.03 -0.98
C HIS A 165 4.12 -18.41 -0.87
N GLU A 166 3.87 -17.55 0.11
CA GLU A 166 2.56 -16.90 0.27
C GLU A 166 2.30 -15.81 -0.78
N GLN A 167 1.04 -15.45 -1.00
CA GLN A 167 0.65 -14.24 -1.74
C GLN A 167 0.44 -13.07 -0.76
N SER A 168 1.50 -12.72 -0.03
CA SER A 168 1.48 -11.67 0.99
C SER A 168 2.75 -10.82 0.97
N GLY A 169 2.76 -9.71 1.70
CA GLY A 169 3.95 -8.86 1.88
C GLY A 169 5.14 -9.56 2.55
N ALA A 170 4.92 -10.70 3.23
CA ALA A 170 5.95 -11.50 3.89
C ALA A 170 6.67 -12.48 2.95
N SER A 171 6.12 -12.69 1.75
CA SER A 171 6.65 -13.61 0.74
C SER A 171 8.01 -13.19 0.19
N SER A 172 8.69 -14.10 -0.52
CA SER A 172 10.00 -13.80 -1.13
C SER A 172 10.28 -14.58 -2.42
N THR A 173 10.30 -15.92 -2.35
CA THR A 173 10.76 -16.78 -3.46
C THR A 173 9.71 -17.02 -4.55
N THR A 174 8.45 -16.67 -4.29
CA THR A 174 7.39 -16.70 -5.30
C THR A 174 7.13 -15.31 -5.88
N LEU A 175 6.53 -15.27 -7.07
CA LEU A 175 5.99 -14.04 -7.63
C LEU A 175 4.85 -13.59 -6.72
N LEU A 176 4.90 -12.35 -6.23
CA LEU A 176 3.72 -11.73 -5.66
C LEU A 176 2.88 -11.22 -6.83
N THR A 177 1.80 -11.95 -7.11
CA THR A 177 0.96 -11.74 -8.30
C THR A 177 0.42 -10.32 -8.33
N PRO A 178 0.38 -9.64 -9.49
CA PRO A 178 -0.16 -8.29 -9.58
C PRO A 178 -1.62 -8.22 -9.10
N HIS A 179 -1.88 -7.37 -8.11
CA HIS A 179 -3.20 -7.18 -7.53
C HIS A 179 -3.47 -5.71 -7.16
N THR A 180 -4.75 -5.36 -7.09
CA THR A 180 -5.25 -4.17 -6.41
C THR A 180 -5.19 -4.43 -4.91
N GLU A 181 -4.62 -3.51 -4.13
CA GLU A 181 -4.50 -3.65 -2.67
C GLU A 181 -5.91 -3.77 -2.05
N ASP A 182 -6.12 -4.82 -1.26
CA ASP A 182 -7.39 -5.15 -0.59
C ASP A 182 -8.62 -5.09 -1.54
N ALA A 183 -8.47 -5.60 -2.77
CA ALA A 183 -9.44 -5.48 -3.86
C ALA A 183 -10.86 -5.96 -3.49
N PHE A 184 -10.98 -6.89 -2.55
CA PHE A 184 -12.25 -7.41 -2.04
C PHE A 184 -13.08 -6.35 -1.28
N HIS A 185 -12.45 -5.31 -0.74
CA HIS A 185 -13.13 -4.39 0.18
C HIS A 185 -13.64 -3.11 -0.52
N PRO A 186 -14.88 -2.67 -0.26
CA PRO A 186 -15.41 -1.39 -0.76
C PRO A 186 -14.74 -0.13 -0.18
N ARG A 187 -13.93 -0.28 0.87
CA ARG A 187 -13.21 0.81 1.57
C ARG A 187 -11.70 0.68 1.42
N ARG A 188 -11.25 -0.13 0.44
CA ARG A 188 -9.85 -0.26 0.06
C ARG A 188 -9.21 1.10 -0.17
N ALA A 189 -7.89 1.16 0.01
CA ALA A 189 -7.13 2.39 -0.15
C ALA A 189 -7.40 3.02 -1.53
N ASN A 190 -7.42 4.35 -1.59
CA ASN A 190 -7.33 5.06 -2.88
C ASN A 190 -5.88 5.19 -3.32
N LEU A 191 -4.98 5.36 -2.35
CA LEU A 191 -3.56 5.53 -2.58
C LEU A 191 -2.78 4.65 -1.60
N LEU A 192 -1.79 3.94 -2.11
CA LEU A 192 -0.83 3.19 -1.31
C LEU A 192 0.49 3.95 -1.28
N ILE A 193 1.12 4.01 -0.10
CA ILE A 193 2.49 4.50 0.05
C ILE A 193 3.39 3.33 0.44
N LEU A 194 4.50 3.17 -0.29
CA LEU A 194 5.60 2.24 0.01
C LEU A 194 6.90 3.02 0.21
N GLY A 195 7.35 3.16 1.45
CA GLY A 195 8.62 3.80 1.80
C GLY A 195 9.75 2.79 1.90
N CYS A 196 10.84 3.00 1.17
CA CYS A 196 11.98 2.08 1.18
C CYS A 196 12.97 2.43 2.28
N LEU A 197 13.18 1.47 3.20
CA LEU A 197 14.24 1.59 4.20
C LEU A 197 15.53 0.93 3.70
N ARG A 198 15.42 -0.32 3.22
CA ARG A 198 16.55 -1.12 2.75
C ARG A 198 16.16 -1.94 1.52
N ASN A 199 17.03 -2.01 0.51
CA ASN A 199 16.81 -2.81 -0.71
C ASN A 199 18.14 -3.16 -1.43
N PRO A 200 19.06 -3.91 -0.80
CA PRO A 200 20.42 -4.10 -1.31
C PRO A 200 20.47 -4.78 -2.68
N ASP A 201 19.54 -5.70 -2.95
CA ASP A 201 19.48 -6.46 -4.20
C ASP A 201 18.66 -5.76 -5.28
N ARG A 202 18.23 -4.51 -5.04
CA ARG A 202 17.46 -3.71 -6.00
C ARG A 202 16.19 -4.43 -6.48
N VAL A 203 15.53 -5.17 -5.59
CA VAL A 203 14.30 -5.92 -5.89
C VAL A 203 13.19 -4.93 -6.26
N GLY A 204 12.63 -5.12 -7.45
CA GLY A 204 11.63 -4.22 -8.01
C GLY A 204 10.19 -4.52 -7.56
N THR A 205 9.44 -3.48 -7.27
CA THR A 205 7.97 -3.52 -7.21
C THR A 205 7.43 -3.39 -8.64
N THR A 206 6.55 -4.27 -9.08
CA THR A 206 5.90 -4.17 -10.40
C THR A 206 4.64 -3.31 -10.29
N VAL A 207 4.37 -2.48 -11.29
CA VAL A 207 3.14 -1.67 -11.40
C VAL A 207 2.60 -1.72 -12.82
N SER A 208 1.29 -1.91 -12.96
CA SER A 208 0.58 -1.92 -14.24
C SER A 208 -0.73 -1.17 -14.12
N SER A 209 -0.98 -0.19 -14.98
CA SER A 209 -2.24 0.57 -14.95
C SER A 209 -3.26 0.10 -15.99
N VAL A 210 -4.52 -0.01 -15.56
CA VAL A 210 -5.68 -0.21 -16.46
C VAL A 210 -5.85 0.93 -17.47
N ARG A 211 -5.25 2.10 -17.22
CA ARG A 211 -5.30 3.23 -18.16
C ARG A 211 -4.45 3.00 -19.42
N GLN A 212 -3.54 2.03 -19.39
CA GLN A 212 -2.64 1.71 -20.49
C GLN A 212 -3.01 0.40 -21.22
N VAL A 213 -4.00 -0.35 -20.71
CA VAL A 213 -4.42 -1.63 -21.30
C VAL A 213 -5.29 -1.42 -22.54
N ARG A 214 -5.16 -2.33 -23.51
CA ARG A 214 -5.91 -2.33 -24.75
C ARG A 214 -6.92 -3.47 -24.77
N LEU A 215 -8.11 -3.13 -24.27
CA LEU A 215 -9.31 -3.96 -24.34
C LEU A 215 -10.26 -3.42 -25.42
N ASP A 216 -10.86 -4.32 -26.18
CA ASP A 216 -11.95 -3.98 -27.10
C ASP A 216 -13.26 -3.68 -26.34
N GLU A 217 -14.29 -3.24 -27.08
CA GLU A 217 -15.56 -2.85 -26.47
C GLU A 217 -16.30 -4.03 -25.82
N ARG A 218 -16.21 -5.24 -26.40
CA ARG A 218 -16.82 -6.45 -25.86
C ARG A 218 -16.18 -6.83 -24.54
N GLN A 219 -14.85 -6.85 -24.48
CA GLN A 219 -14.06 -7.15 -23.30
C GLN A 219 -14.34 -6.14 -22.18
N ARG A 220 -14.36 -4.84 -22.50
CA ARG A 220 -14.68 -3.78 -21.51
C ARG A 220 -16.08 -3.94 -20.93
N ARG A 221 -17.08 -4.17 -21.78
CA ARG A 221 -18.46 -4.41 -21.30
C ARG A 221 -18.52 -5.63 -20.40
N ARG A 222 -17.96 -6.77 -20.82
CA ARG A 222 -18.00 -8.00 -20.03
C ARG A 222 -17.28 -7.86 -18.69
N LEU A 223 -16.12 -7.20 -18.65
CA LEU A 223 -15.37 -6.96 -17.40
C LEU A 223 -16.02 -5.91 -16.50
N GLY A 224 -16.92 -5.07 -17.04
CA GLY A 224 -17.73 -4.11 -16.30
C GLY A 224 -18.99 -4.70 -15.67
N GLU A 225 -19.35 -5.93 -16.03
CA GLU A 225 -20.48 -6.64 -15.45
C GLU A 225 -20.07 -7.32 -14.14
N PRO A 226 -20.82 -7.14 -13.03
CA PRO A 226 -20.56 -7.83 -11.78
C PRO A 226 -20.71 -9.35 -11.91
N THR A 227 -19.59 -10.05 -12.11
CA THR A 227 -19.60 -11.47 -12.49
C THR A 227 -19.05 -12.38 -11.40
N LEU A 228 -17.89 -12.03 -10.81
CA LEU A 228 -17.25 -12.80 -9.76
C LEU A 228 -16.95 -11.93 -8.53
N PRO A 229 -16.98 -12.50 -7.32
CA PRO A 229 -16.43 -11.84 -6.14
C PRO A 229 -14.90 -11.85 -6.17
N ILE A 230 -14.29 -10.98 -5.36
CA ILE A 230 -12.89 -11.12 -4.94
C ILE A 230 -12.91 -11.48 -3.47
N LEU A 231 -12.24 -12.56 -3.08
CA LEU A 231 -12.19 -13.05 -1.71
C LEU A 231 -11.07 -12.36 -0.91
N PRO A 232 -11.17 -12.27 0.43
CA PRO A 232 -10.07 -11.79 1.25
C PRO A 232 -8.83 -12.70 1.16
N ASP A 233 -7.65 -12.08 1.28
CA ASP A 233 -6.40 -12.83 1.32
C ASP A 233 -6.17 -13.52 2.69
N VAL A 234 -5.13 -14.36 2.76
CA VAL A 234 -4.80 -15.16 3.95
C VAL A 234 -4.48 -14.33 5.20
N SER A 235 -4.11 -13.06 5.06
CA SER A 235 -3.83 -12.17 6.19
C SER A 235 -5.09 -11.82 7.00
N TYR A 236 -6.27 -11.97 6.42
CA TYR A 236 -7.56 -11.69 7.06
C TYR A 236 -8.22 -12.92 7.71
N GLY A 237 -7.53 -14.07 7.73
CA GLY A 237 -8.03 -15.32 8.31
C GLY A 237 -9.01 -16.08 7.40
N ASN A 238 -9.68 -17.11 7.93
CA ASN A 238 -10.50 -18.05 7.13
C ASN A 238 -12.02 -17.92 7.36
N ASP A 239 -12.46 -17.00 8.23
CA ASP A 239 -13.88 -16.89 8.62
C ASP A 239 -14.74 -16.09 7.63
N PHE A 240 -14.16 -15.59 6.55
CA PHE A 240 -14.85 -14.75 5.56
C PHE A 240 -15.98 -15.47 4.80
N HIS A 241 -15.98 -16.82 4.76
CA HIS A 241 -17.05 -17.62 4.15
C HIS A 241 -18.44 -17.39 4.77
N ARG A 242 -18.51 -16.76 5.95
CA ARG A 242 -19.76 -16.40 6.64
C ARG A 242 -20.46 -15.17 6.04
N TYR A 243 -19.78 -14.44 5.16
CA TYR A 243 -20.29 -13.23 4.53
C TYR A 243 -20.66 -13.47 3.07
N PRO A 244 -21.66 -12.74 2.52
CA PRO A 244 -21.99 -12.85 1.11
C PRO A 244 -20.79 -12.48 0.23
N ALA A 245 -20.45 -13.37 -0.70
CA ALA A 245 -19.44 -13.14 -1.73
C ALA A 245 -20.10 -12.42 -2.92
N THR A 246 -20.33 -11.12 -2.77
CA THR A 246 -21.01 -10.29 -3.76
C THR A 246 -20.14 -10.15 -5.03
N PRO A 247 -20.67 -10.49 -6.22
CA PRO A 247 -19.97 -10.23 -7.48
C PRO A 247 -19.69 -8.75 -7.69
N ILE A 248 -18.53 -8.44 -8.28
CA ILE A 248 -18.09 -7.07 -8.57
C ILE A 248 -17.67 -6.91 -10.02
N ALA A 249 -17.69 -5.68 -10.51
CA ALA A 249 -17.06 -5.34 -11.78
C ALA A 249 -15.54 -5.36 -11.63
N THR A 250 -14.84 -6.07 -12.52
CA THR A 250 -13.37 -6.08 -12.56
C THR A 250 -12.83 -4.78 -13.11
N VAL A 251 -13.40 -4.29 -14.21
CA VAL A 251 -13.04 -2.99 -14.82
C VAL A 251 -14.24 -2.06 -14.72
N GLY A 252 -14.13 -1.04 -13.87
CA GLY A 252 -15.14 0.00 -13.73
C GLY A 252 -14.92 1.18 -14.68
N ASP A 253 -15.86 2.11 -14.70
CA ASP A 253 -15.73 3.41 -15.36
C ASP A 253 -16.10 4.53 -14.38
N GLU A 254 -15.20 5.49 -14.22
CA GLU A 254 -15.44 6.73 -13.49
C GLU A 254 -15.29 7.91 -14.46
N ALA A 255 -16.43 8.48 -14.88
CA ALA A 255 -16.49 9.62 -15.79
C ALA A 255 -15.69 9.42 -17.09
N GLY A 256 -15.80 8.25 -17.71
CA GLY A 256 -15.10 7.88 -18.94
C GLY A 256 -13.65 7.44 -18.75
N ARG A 257 -13.21 7.22 -17.50
CA ARG A 257 -11.87 6.73 -17.17
C ARG A 257 -11.96 5.35 -16.51
N PRO A 258 -11.19 4.35 -16.98
CA PRO A 258 -11.25 3.03 -16.42
C PRO A 258 -10.69 2.99 -14.99
N THR A 259 -11.37 2.25 -14.13
CA THR A 259 -10.92 1.84 -12.79
C THR A 259 -10.78 0.33 -12.73
N LEU A 260 -10.09 -0.20 -11.73
CA LEU A 260 -9.74 -1.61 -11.65
C LEU A 260 -9.92 -2.15 -10.23
N ARG A 261 -10.51 -3.35 -10.14
CA ARG A 261 -10.44 -4.25 -8.99
C ARG A 261 -10.04 -5.62 -9.51
N TYR A 262 -8.78 -5.97 -9.32
CA TYR A 262 -8.21 -7.17 -9.90
C TYR A 262 -7.31 -7.87 -8.89
N ASP A 263 -7.61 -9.12 -8.60
CA ASP A 263 -6.78 -9.97 -7.74
C ASP A 263 -6.97 -11.43 -8.18
N PRO A 264 -6.14 -11.92 -9.12
CA PRO A 264 -6.32 -13.25 -9.71
C PRO A 264 -5.95 -14.37 -8.72
N ALA A 265 -5.26 -14.07 -7.62
CA ALA A 265 -4.95 -15.06 -6.60
C ALA A 265 -6.18 -15.38 -5.74
N TYR A 266 -7.13 -14.45 -5.63
CA TYR A 266 -8.32 -14.55 -4.79
C TYR A 266 -9.65 -14.33 -5.55
N THR A 267 -9.62 -14.34 -6.88
CA THR A 267 -10.82 -14.38 -7.74
C THR A 267 -11.03 -15.81 -8.25
N PRO A 268 -12.19 -16.46 -8.01
CA PRO A 268 -12.48 -17.80 -8.51
C PRO A 268 -12.84 -17.77 -10.00
N VAL A 269 -11.87 -17.47 -10.86
CA VAL A 269 -12.04 -17.23 -12.30
C VAL A 269 -12.64 -18.45 -13.02
N GLU A 270 -12.38 -19.65 -12.51
CA GLU A 270 -12.90 -20.92 -13.00
C GLU A 270 -14.43 -21.04 -12.95
N ASP A 271 -15.08 -20.31 -12.04
CA ASP A 271 -16.54 -20.31 -11.87
C ASP A 271 -17.26 -19.46 -12.93
N ALA A 272 -16.52 -18.65 -13.71
CA ALA A 272 -17.11 -17.81 -14.75
C ALA A 272 -17.30 -18.53 -16.08
N ASP A 273 -18.23 -18.00 -16.88
CA ASP A 273 -18.42 -18.45 -18.26
C ASP A 273 -17.17 -18.21 -19.13
N PRO A 274 -17.06 -18.91 -20.28
CA PRO A 274 -15.90 -18.79 -21.16
C PRO A 274 -15.62 -17.38 -21.67
N GLU A 275 -16.64 -16.54 -21.86
CA GLU A 275 -16.49 -15.19 -22.39
C GLU A 275 -15.85 -14.25 -21.36
N PHE A 276 -16.28 -14.34 -20.09
CA PHE A 276 -15.64 -13.60 -19.02
C PHE A 276 -14.18 -14.05 -18.81
N ARG A 277 -13.93 -15.36 -18.82
CA ARG A 277 -12.56 -15.90 -18.69
C ARG A 277 -11.64 -15.41 -19.81
N GLU A 278 -12.11 -15.42 -21.06
CA GLU A 278 -11.38 -14.87 -22.21
C GLU A 278 -11.04 -13.39 -22.00
N ALA A 279 -12.00 -12.58 -21.54
CA ALA A 279 -11.78 -11.16 -21.28
C ALA A 279 -10.83 -10.91 -20.09
N TYR A 280 -10.93 -11.71 -19.03
CA TYR A 280 -10.08 -11.63 -17.84
C TYR A 280 -8.63 -12.02 -18.15
N ASP A 281 -8.42 -13.08 -18.93
CA ASP A 281 -7.11 -13.49 -19.43
C ASP A 281 -6.48 -12.40 -20.32
N ARG A 282 -7.30 -11.79 -21.19
CA ARG A 282 -6.86 -10.67 -22.03
C ARG A 282 -6.43 -9.46 -21.18
N LEU A 283 -7.18 -9.14 -20.13
CA LEU A 283 -6.83 -8.09 -19.17
C LEU A 283 -5.49 -8.42 -18.50
N GLY A 284 -5.30 -9.64 -18.00
CA GLY A 284 -4.04 -10.09 -17.40
C GLY A 284 -2.85 -9.92 -18.34
N ALA A 285 -2.98 -10.37 -19.60
CA ALA A 285 -1.94 -10.23 -20.61
C ALA A 285 -1.63 -8.77 -20.95
N GLU A 286 -2.63 -7.88 -20.98
CA GLU A 286 -2.41 -6.46 -21.20
C GLU A 286 -1.77 -5.76 -19.99
N LEU A 287 -2.14 -6.15 -18.76
CA LEU A 287 -1.49 -5.67 -17.53
C LEU A 287 -0.01 -6.10 -17.49
N GLU A 288 0.30 -7.33 -17.89
CA GLU A 288 1.68 -7.79 -18.04
C GLU A 288 2.44 -6.97 -19.11
N ARG A 289 1.81 -6.73 -20.27
CA ARG A 289 2.41 -5.94 -21.37
C ARG A 289 2.77 -4.52 -20.95
N VAL A 290 1.95 -3.88 -20.11
CA VAL A 290 2.19 -2.50 -19.64
C VAL A 290 2.98 -2.44 -18.35
N CYS A 291 3.39 -3.59 -17.79
CA CYS A 291 4.12 -3.67 -16.55
C CYS A 291 5.38 -2.81 -16.57
N ARG A 292 5.62 -2.11 -15.46
CA ARG A 292 6.83 -1.34 -15.18
C ARG A 292 7.40 -1.77 -13.84
N THR A 293 8.72 -1.66 -13.70
CA THR A 293 9.41 -2.04 -12.47
C THR A 293 9.92 -0.78 -11.75
N ALA A 294 9.38 -0.53 -10.56
CA ALA A 294 9.86 0.47 -9.62
C ALA A 294 10.92 -0.14 -8.70
N VAL A 295 12.20 0.15 -8.97
CA VAL A 295 13.30 -0.14 -8.04
C VAL A 295 13.45 1.04 -7.10
N LEU A 296 13.17 0.82 -5.82
CA LEU A 296 13.28 1.83 -4.77
C LEU A 296 14.64 1.74 -4.10
N GLU A 297 15.25 2.90 -3.85
CA GLU A 297 16.46 3.04 -3.05
C GLU A 297 16.08 3.56 -1.64
N PRO A 298 16.95 3.40 -0.63
CA PRO A 298 16.70 3.91 0.72
C PRO A 298 16.24 5.39 0.71
N GLY A 299 15.13 5.68 1.37
CA GLY A 299 14.50 7.01 1.41
C GLY A 299 13.55 7.33 0.26
N ASP A 300 13.47 6.51 -0.79
CA ASP A 300 12.44 6.65 -1.83
C ASP A 300 11.06 6.26 -1.30
N VAL A 301 10.03 6.97 -1.76
CA VAL A 301 8.63 6.71 -1.48
C VAL A 301 7.88 6.46 -2.79
N LEU A 302 7.26 5.29 -2.94
CA LEU A 302 6.40 4.96 -4.07
C LEU A 302 4.93 5.20 -3.70
N LEU A 303 4.26 6.03 -4.48
CA LEU A 303 2.82 6.28 -4.47
C LEU A 303 2.18 5.42 -5.55
N VAL A 304 1.14 4.65 -5.21
CA VAL A 304 0.38 3.82 -6.16
C VAL A 304 -1.10 4.18 -6.07
N ASP A 305 -1.68 4.64 -7.17
CA ASP A 305 -3.12 4.90 -7.29
C ASP A 305 -3.87 3.58 -7.41
N ASN A 306 -4.38 3.10 -6.28
CA ASN A 306 -4.95 1.76 -6.12
C ASN A 306 -6.27 1.60 -6.90
N ASP A 307 -6.86 2.70 -7.37
CA ASP A 307 -8.09 2.66 -8.16
C ASP A 307 -7.84 2.26 -9.62
N VAL A 308 -6.57 2.33 -10.07
CA VAL A 308 -6.21 2.12 -11.48
C VAL A 308 -4.95 1.29 -11.70
N VAL A 309 -4.21 0.96 -10.64
CA VAL A 309 -2.96 0.21 -10.71
C VAL A 309 -3.09 -1.12 -9.97
N VAL A 310 -2.64 -2.20 -10.62
CA VAL A 310 -2.22 -3.41 -9.91
C VAL A 310 -0.73 -3.34 -9.64
N HIS A 311 -0.33 -3.83 -8.48
CA HIS A 311 1.07 -3.89 -8.10
C HIS A 311 1.43 -5.29 -7.62
N GLY A 312 2.71 -5.60 -7.70
CA GLY A 312 3.25 -6.90 -7.31
C GLY A 312 4.74 -6.79 -7.02
N ARG A 313 5.42 -7.92 -6.92
CA ARG A 313 6.85 -7.94 -6.67
C ARG A 313 7.49 -9.15 -7.33
N VAL A 314 8.64 -8.92 -7.93
CA VAL A 314 9.46 -10.00 -8.49
C VAL A 314 9.96 -10.95 -7.37
N PRO A 315 10.17 -12.24 -7.67
CA PRO A 315 10.81 -13.16 -6.73
C PRO A 315 12.22 -12.69 -6.35
N PHE A 316 12.63 -12.99 -5.12
CA PHE A 316 14.01 -12.80 -4.65
C PHE A 316 14.37 -13.82 -3.56
N THR A 317 15.66 -14.00 -3.32
CA THR A 317 16.16 -14.93 -2.30
C THR A 317 16.59 -14.13 -1.06
N PRO A 318 15.89 -14.25 0.07
CA PRO A 318 16.25 -13.57 1.30
C PRO A 318 17.44 -14.25 1.99
N ARG A 319 18.19 -13.49 2.79
CA ARG A 319 19.35 -13.97 3.55
C ARG A 319 19.01 -14.33 4.99
N TYR A 320 17.99 -13.69 5.56
CA TYR A 320 17.57 -13.78 6.95
C TYR A 320 18.67 -13.46 7.98
N ASP A 321 19.66 -12.65 7.57
CA ASP A 321 20.80 -12.23 8.39
C ASP A 321 20.68 -10.78 8.89
N GLY A 322 19.52 -10.15 8.68
CA GLY A 322 19.27 -8.75 9.03
C GLY A 322 19.67 -7.75 7.95
N THR A 323 20.06 -8.18 6.74
CA THR A 323 20.38 -7.27 5.63
C THR A 323 19.29 -7.20 4.56
N ASP A 324 18.21 -7.97 4.72
CA ASP A 324 17.16 -8.09 3.71
C ASP A 324 16.41 -6.79 3.42
N ARG A 325 15.71 -6.80 2.28
CA ARG A 325 14.79 -5.74 1.86
C ARG A 325 13.76 -5.44 2.95
N TRP A 326 13.59 -4.15 3.26
CA TRP A 326 12.65 -3.65 4.25
C TRP A 326 11.95 -2.41 3.71
N LEU A 327 10.63 -2.50 3.52
CA LEU A 327 9.78 -1.36 3.23
C LEU A 327 8.76 -1.11 4.35
N LYS A 328 8.24 0.10 4.41
CA LYS A 328 7.07 0.50 5.20
C LYS A 328 5.89 0.76 4.26
N ARG A 329 4.69 0.35 4.65
CA ARG A 329 3.45 0.54 3.87
C ARG A 329 2.43 1.34 4.67
N VAL A 330 1.76 2.29 4.02
CA VAL A 330 0.63 3.04 4.59
C VAL A 330 -0.51 3.10 3.59
N ASN A 331 -1.72 2.77 4.05
CA ASN A 331 -2.96 2.87 3.28
C ASN A 331 -3.58 4.25 3.46
N LEU A 332 -4.03 4.86 2.36
CA LEU A 332 -4.62 6.19 2.37
C LEU A 332 -6.02 6.23 1.76
N ARG A 333 -6.90 6.98 2.41
CA ARG A 333 -8.12 7.49 1.81
C ARG A 333 -7.85 8.86 1.20
N LEU A 334 -8.45 9.09 0.05
CA LEU A 334 -8.52 10.40 -0.59
C LEU A 334 -9.98 10.85 -0.58
N PRO A 335 -10.28 12.15 -0.74
CA PRO A 335 -11.64 12.65 -0.88
C PRO A 335 -12.24 12.31 -2.27
N ARG A 336 -12.15 11.04 -2.68
CA ARG A 336 -12.71 10.47 -3.90
C ARG A 336 -13.96 9.69 -3.55
N ARG A 337 -15.02 9.83 -4.36
CA ARG A 337 -16.26 9.07 -4.15
C ARG A 337 -16.07 7.68 -4.74
N ARG A 338 -16.45 6.65 -3.98
CA ARG A 338 -16.59 5.29 -4.49
C ARG A 338 -17.93 5.16 -5.25
N PRO A 339 -18.05 4.24 -6.22
CA PRO A 339 -19.34 3.92 -6.83
C PRO A 339 -20.37 3.54 -5.77
N ALA A 340 -21.61 4.02 -5.91
CA ALA A 340 -22.67 3.79 -4.92
C ALA A 340 -22.97 2.30 -4.69
N ALA A 341 -22.77 1.46 -5.72
CA ALA A 341 -22.92 0.01 -5.62
C ALA A 341 -21.97 -0.62 -4.60
N GLU A 342 -20.77 -0.07 -4.41
CA GLU A 342 -19.79 -0.61 -3.45
C GLU A 342 -20.27 -0.45 -2.00
N ALA A 343 -21.17 0.50 -1.70
CA ALA A 343 -21.64 0.74 -0.34
C ALA A 343 -22.49 -0.41 0.25
N ALA A 344 -23.00 -1.31 -0.61
CA ALA A 344 -23.77 -2.48 -0.21
C ALA A 344 -22.88 -3.73 0.00
N GLU A 345 -21.59 -3.66 -0.33
CA GLU A 345 -20.66 -4.78 -0.15
C GLU A 345 -20.34 -5.00 1.33
N SER A 346 -20.28 -6.27 1.75
CA SER A 346 -20.08 -6.65 3.16
C SER A 346 -18.69 -6.35 3.69
N GLY A 347 -17.69 -6.18 2.79
CA GLY A 347 -16.27 -6.14 3.15
C GLY A 347 -15.81 -7.40 3.89
N TYR A 348 -16.57 -8.50 3.82
CA TYR A 348 -16.32 -9.75 4.54
C TYR A 348 -16.09 -9.57 6.05
N GLY A 349 -16.78 -8.59 6.65
CA GLY A 349 -16.67 -8.27 8.07
C GLY A 349 -15.36 -7.60 8.46
N GLN A 350 -14.51 -7.22 7.51
CA GLN A 350 -13.22 -6.60 7.82
C GLN A 350 -13.39 -5.14 8.23
N GLU A 351 -12.66 -4.77 9.28
CA GLU A 351 -12.79 -3.46 9.90
C GLU A 351 -11.55 -2.59 9.64
N THR A 352 -11.80 -1.35 9.21
CA THR A 352 -10.75 -0.33 9.08
C THR A 352 -10.56 0.40 10.41
N ILE A 353 -9.33 0.70 10.74
CA ILE A 353 -8.94 1.57 11.86
C ILE A 353 -8.64 2.96 11.29
N THR A 354 -9.46 3.95 11.63
CA THR A 354 -9.44 5.29 11.02
C THR A 354 -9.27 6.38 12.08
N PRO A 355 -8.09 6.50 12.69
CA PRO A 355 -7.88 7.38 13.83
C PRO A 355 -7.79 8.87 13.45
N PHE A 356 -7.57 9.18 12.17
CA PHE A 356 -7.58 10.55 11.65
C PHE A 356 -8.99 11.05 11.26
N ASP A 357 -10.02 10.20 11.32
CA ASP A 357 -11.41 10.61 11.06
C ASP A 357 -11.97 11.34 12.29
N THR A 358 -12.13 12.64 12.17
CA THR A 358 -12.62 13.52 13.24
C THR A 358 -14.05 13.22 13.67
N LYS A 359 -14.82 12.42 12.90
CA LYS A 359 -16.16 11.96 13.31
C LYS A 359 -16.13 10.92 14.43
N ASN A 360 -15.01 10.20 14.62
CA ASN A 360 -14.88 9.17 15.66
C ASN A 360 -14.40 9.70 17.03
N VAL A 361 -13.91 10.95 17.11
CA VAL A 361 -13.41 11.51 18.37
C VAL A 361 -14.55 11.82 19.34
N ALA A 362 -15.76 12.12 18.84
CA ALA A 362 -16.92 12.44 19.67
C ALA A 362 -17.59 11.25 20.36
N THR A 363 -17.29 10.00 19.96
CA THR A 363 -17.93 8.79 20.53
C THR A 363 -17.13 8.11 21.63
N GLN A 364 -15.86 8.50 21.86
CA GLN A 364 -15.05 7.94 22.95
C GLN A 364 -15.17 8.71 24.29
N GLU A 365 -15.70 9.94 24.30
CA GLU A 365 -15.89 10.70 25.55
C GLU A 365 -17.16 10.35 26.35
N VAL A 366 -18.01 9.43 25.87
CA VAL A 366 -19.25 9.05 26.58
C VAL A 366 -19.36 7.54 26.75
N ARG A 367 -18.37 6.90 27.39
CA ARG A 367 -18.57 5.64 28.13
C ARG A 367 -17.56 5.52 29.28
N HIS A 368 -17.91 6.11 30.42
CA HIS A 368 -17.49 5.60 31.72
C HIS A 368 -18.75 5.27 32.55
N PRO A 369 -18.69 4.21 33.38
CA PRO A 369 -19.85 3.53 33.94
C PRO A 369 -20.74 4.37 34.85
#